data_AF-E9RTF3-F1
#
_entry.id   AF-E9RTF3-F1
#
_cell.length_a   1.000
_cell.length_b   1.000
_cell.length_c   1.000
_cell.angle_alpha   90.00
_cell.angle_beta   90.00
_cell.angle_gamma   90.00
#
_symmetry.space_group_name_H-M   'P 1'
#
loop_
_entity.id
_entity.type
_entity.pdbx_description
1 polymer ?
#
loop_
_entity_poly.entity_id
_entity_poly.type
_entity_poly.pdbx_seq_one_letter_code
_entity_poly.pdbx_strand_id
1 'polypeptide(L)'
;MKELEQRYIDILKENDWNVSYYTDNGMVELEKYSPAGEDFLIIVEVENFPEAVREYANDFDANEHAAMWVEARGKISGVPESIRELIDDAEAIQDMLDELAYALEKDENNKENLEELKQYKENYYYSVEDIAEQLIDLSNLGISEDLKKELRAGLEHLNEMAAKEYNKDCFRVLYNVLLVITGMEVL
;
A
#
# COMPACT_ATOMS: atom_id res chain seq x y z
N MET A 1 23.09 12.02 -2.08
CA MET A 1 22.51 10.78 -2.59
C MET A 1 21.16 10.62 -1.94
N LYS A 2 20.08 10.53 -2.73
CA LYS A 2 18.77 10.15 -2.20
C LYS A 2 18.74 8.62 -2.12
N GLU A 3 18.18 8.09 -1.04
CA GLU A 3 18.06 6.65 -0.81
C GLU A 3 16.60 6.30 -0.55
N LEU A 4 16.22 5.05 -0.82
CA LEU A 4 14.85 4.58 -0.58
C LEU A 4 14.53 4.52 0.92
N GLU A 5 13.26 4.73 1.25
CA GLU A 5 12.76 4.45 2.59
C GLU A 5 12.89 2.96 2.94
N GLN A 6 13.15 2.65 4.21
CA GLN A 6 13.38 1.26 4.66
C GLN A 6 12.24 0.30 4.28
N ARG A 7 10.98 0.76 4.31
CA ARG A 7 9.82 -0.04 3.91
C ARG A 7 9.87 -0.50 2.46
N TYR A 8 10.36 0.34 1.54
CA TYR A 8 10.53 -0.04 0.14
C TYR A 8 11.65 -1.06 -0.02
N ILE A 9 12.73 -0.93 0.76
CA ILE A 9 13.82 -1.93 0.80
C ILE A 9 13.31 -3.28 1.29
N ASP A 10 12.42 -3.30 2.27
CA ASP A 10 11.84 -4.54 2.79
C ASP A 10 10.92 -5.20 1.74
N ILE A 11 10.08 -4.41 1.05
CA ILE A 11 9.23 -4.90 -0.06
C ILE A 11 10.08 -5.46 -1.21
N LEU A 12 11.18 -4.79 -1.59
CA LEU A 12 12.09 -5.30 -2.62
C LEU A 12 12.62 -6.69 -2.26
N LYS A 13 13.11 -6.87 -1.02
CA LYS A 13 13.61 -8.16 -0.53
C LYS A 13 12.53 -9.24 -0.49
N GLU A 14 11.31 -8.89 -0.08
CA GLU A 14 10.18 -9.83 -0.06
C GLU A 14 9.78 -10.30 -1.46
N ASN A 15 10.09 -9.51 -2.48
CA ASN A 15 9.85 -9.83 -3.89
C ASN A 15 11.13 -10.28 -4.62
N ASP A 16 12.18 -10.65 -3.89
CA ASP A 16 13.49 -11.11 -4.41
C ASP A 16 14.22 -10.10 -5.32
N TRP A 17 13.92 -8.81 -5.19
CA TRP A 17 14.64 -7.72 -5.83
C TRP A 17 15.74 -7.18 -4.92
N ASN A 18 16.87 -6.78 -5.51
CA ASN A 18 17.98 -6.17 -4.78
C ASN A 18 18.27 -4.77 -5.30
N VAL A 19 18.84 -3.93 -4.44
CA VAL A 19 19.39 -2.62 -4.84
C VAL A 19 20.87 -2.81 -5.18
N SER A 20 21.23 -2.54 -6.43
CA SER A 20 22.60 -2.67 -6.93
C SER A 20 23.41 -1.39 -6.65
N TYR A 21 22.84 -0.24 -6.99
CA TYR A 21 23.53 1.05 -6.88
C TYR A 21 22.56 2.24 -6.77
N TYR A 22 23.00 3.29 -6.07
CA TYR A 22 22.32 4.59 -6.02
C TYR A 22 23.14 5.64 -6.77
N THR A 23 22.50 6.37 -7.67
CA THR A 23 23.16 7.43 -8.41
C THR A 23 23.10 8.77 -7.67
N ASP A 24 24.02 9.68 -8.00
CA ASP A 24 24.03 11.03 -7.43
C ASP A 24 22.84 11.90 -7.89
N ASN A 25 22.20 11.57 -9.02
CA ASN A 25 21.03 12.29 -9.54
C ASN A 25 19.69 11.82 -8.95
N GLY A 26 19.70 10.89 -7.99
CA GLY A 26 18.48 10.44 -7.31
C GLY A 26 17.77 9.27 -7.95
N MET A 27 18.48 8.47 -8.76
CA MET A 27 18.00 7.20 -9.29
C MET A 27 18.51 6.04 -8.44
N VAL A 28 17.82 4.91 -8.55
CA VAL A 28 18.23 3.63 -7.97
C VAL A 28 18.21 2.55 -9.05
N GLU A 29 19.26 1.73 -9.10
CA GLU A 29 19.34 0.52 -9.92
C GLU A 29 18.88 -0.68 -9.10
N LEU A 30 17.92 -1.43 -9.65
CA LEU A 30 17.37 -2.64 -9.06
C LEU A 30 17.72 -3.85 -9.94
N GLU A 31 18.00 -4.97 -9.30
CA GLU A 31 18.35 -6.22 -9.98
C GLU A 31 17.51 -7.40 -9.50
N LYS A 32 17.19 -8.29 -10.44
CA LYS A 32 16.59 -9.60 -10.18
C LYS A 32 16.90 -10.56 -11.34
N TYR A 33 17.10 -11.84 -11.04
CA TYR A 33 17.26 -12.84 -12.08
C TYR A 33 15.90 -13.26 -12.67
N SER A 34 15.80 -13.29 -14.00
CA SER A 34 14.65 -13.89 -14.69
C SER A 34 14.66 -15.43 -14.58
N PRO A 35 13.53 -16.10 -14.87
CA PRO A 35 13.46 -17.56 -14.93
C PRO A 35 14.47 -18.22 -15.89
N ALA A 36 14.79 -17.60 -17.02
CA ALA A 36 15.82 -18.09 -17.96
C ALA A 36 17.26 -17.72 -17.51
N GLY A 37 17.40 -17.00 -16.39
CA GLY A 37 18.67 -16.60 -15.81
C GLY A 37 19.24 -15.32 -16.41
N GLU A 38 18.42 -14.49 -17.06
CA GLU A 38 18.81 -13.11 -17.38
C GLU A 38 19.07 -12.35 -16.08
N ASP A 39 20.19 -11.63 -16.02
CA ASP A 39 20.44 -10.64 -14.98
C ASP A 39 19.69 -9.36 -15.36
N PHE A 40 18.45 -9.23 -14.89
CA PHE A 40 17.54 -8.15 -15.29
C PHE A 40 17.72 -6.94 -14.38
N LEU A 41 17.99 -5.79 -15.00
CA LEU A 41 18.31 -4.52 -14.34
C LEU A 41 17.34 -3.43 -14.76
N ILE A 42 16.82 -2.68 -13.80
CA ILE A 42 16.01 -1.49 -14.05
C ILE A 42 16.56 -0.29 -13.29
N ILE A 43 16.42 0.91 -13.85
CA ILE A 43 16.84 2.16 -13.21
C ILE A 43 15.62 3.07 -13.12
N VAL A 44 15.24 3.44 -11.90
CA VAL A 44 14.04 4.24 -11.62
C VAL A 44 14.35 5.37 -10.63
N GLU A 45 13.50 6.39 -10.61
CA GLU A 45 13.64 7.52 -9.68
C GLU A 45 13.38 7.08 -8.23
N VAL A 46 14.17 7.60 -7.28
CA VAL A 46 13.94 7.42 -5.84
C VAL A 46 12.74 8.26 -5.37
N GLU A 47 12.52 9.41 -6.01
CA GLU A 47 11.37 10.25 -5.75
C GLU A 47 10.11 9.63 -6.38
N ASN A 48 9.01 9.55 -5.62
CA ASN A 48 7.79 8.84 -6.01
C ASN A 48 8.04 7.40 -6.46
N PHE A 49 8.94 6.70 -5.76
CA PHE A 49 9.41 5.36 -6.15
C PHE A 49 8.31 4.35 -6.56
N PRO A 50 7.18 4.18 -5.83
CA PRO A 50 6.11 3.29 -6.28
C PRO A 50 5.55 3.65 -7.67
N GLU A 51 5.36 4.94 -7.94
CA GLU A 51 4.88 5.46 -9.23
C GLU A 51 5.93 5.22 -10.33
N ALA A 52 7.20 5.52 -10.05
CA ALA A 52 8.29 5.30 -11.01
C ALA A 52 8.44 3.82 -11.42
N VAL A 53 8.27 2.89 -10.48
CA VAL A 53 8.28 1.44 -10.77
C VAL A 53 7.05 1.03 -11.59
N ARG A 54 5.87 1.57 -11.26
CA ARG A 54 4.65 1.32 -12.05
C ARG A 54 4.77 1.85 -13.48
N GLU A 55 5.31 3.05 -13.66
CA GLU A 55 5.57 3.62 -14.99
C GLU A 55 6.52 2.73 -15.80
N TYR A 56 7.63 2.30 -15.20
CA TYR A 56 8.54 1.35 -15.86
C TYR A 56 7.83 0.06 -16.28
N ALA A 57 7.02 -0.53 -15.39
CA ALA A 57 6.27 -1.74 -15.66
C ALA A 57 5.27 -1.57 -16.82
N ASN A 58 4.61 -0.40 -16.91
CA ASN A 58 3.66 -0.09 -18.00
C ASN A 58 4.36 0.13 -19.36
N ASP A 59 5.58 0.64 -19.34
CA ASP A 59 6.36 0.94 -20.54
C ASP A 59 7.15 -0.27 -21.06
N PHE A 60 7.31 -1.33 -20.25
CA PHE A 60 7.98 -2.56 -20.66
C PHE A 60 7.18 -3.27 -21.75
N ASP A 61 7.83 -3.62 -22.87
CA ASP A 61 7.24 -4.42 -23.94
C ASP A 61 7.97 -5.77 -24.05
N ALA A 62 7.31 -6.82 -23.55
CA ALA A 62 7.84 -8.18 -23.59
C ALA A 62 8.19 -8.66 -25.01
N ASN A 63 7.48 -8.19 -26.05
CA ASN A 63 7.79 -8.58 -27.43
C ASN A 63 9.08 -7.91 -27.93
N GLU A 64 9.26 -6.62 -27.65
CA GLU A 64 10.51 -5.92 -27.97
C GLU A 64 11.69 -6.51 -27.19
N HIS A 65 11.50 -6.81 -25.90
CA HIS A 65 12.53 -7.43 -25.07
C HIS A 65 12.95 -8.80 -25.60
N ALA A 66 11.97 -9.67 -25.93
CA ALA A 66 12.26 -10.96 -26.53
C ALA A 66 12.95 -10.83 -27.91
N ALA A 67 12.53 -9.87 -28.75
CA ALA A 67 13.12 -9.62 -30.05
C ALA A 67 14.59 -9.19 -29.95
N MET A 68 14.92 -8.33 -28.97
CA MET A 68 16.31 -7.91 -28.69
C MET A 68 17.21 -9.12 -28.43
N TRP A 69 16.76 -10.09 -27.63
CA TRP A 69 17.53 -11.30 -27.34
C TRP A 69 17.66 -12.26 -28.53
N VAL A 70 16.65 -12.34 -29.41
CA VAL A 70 16.78 -13.07 -30.67
C VAL A 70 17.92 -12.50 -31.52
N GLU A 71 18.04 -11.17 -31.59
CA GLU A 71 19.13 -10.50 -32.34
C GLU A 71 20.51 -10.66 -31.70
N ALA A 72 20.57 -10.92 -30.40
CA ALA A 72 21.79 -11.11 -29.63
C ALA A 72 22.40 -12.53 -29.75
N ARG A 73 21.66 -13.50 -30.30
CA ARG A 73 22.11 -14.89 -30.46
C ARG A 73 23.45 -14.99 -31.20
N GLY A 74 24.35 -15.80 -30.65
CA GLY A 74 25.70 -15.98 -31.19
C GLY A 74 26.65 -14.80 -30.99
N LYS A 75 26.18 -13.67 -30.45
CA LYS A 75 27.01 -12.53 -30.03
C LYS A 75 27.29 -12.56 -28.54
N ILE A 76 26.30 -12.99 -27.76
CA ILE A 76 26.36 -13.12 -26.30
C ILE A 76 26.14 -14.59 -25.93
N SER A 77 26.90 -15.08 -24.94
CA SER A 77 26.76 -16.44 -24.41
C SER A 77 25.59 -16.50 -23.43
N GLY A 78 24.88 -17.63 -23.40
CA GLY A 78 23.80 -17.88 -22.43
C GLY A 78 22.40 -17.52 -22.93
N VAL A 79 22.26 -16.94 -24.12
CA VAL A 79 20.96 -16.64 -24.73
C VAL A 79 20.25 -17.93 -25.13
N PRO A 80 18.99 -18.17 -24.69
CA PRO A 80 18.19 -19.31 -25.13
C PRO A 80 18.04 -19.42 -26.65
N GLU A 81 18.24 -20.63 -27.18
CA GLU A 81 18.04 -20.95 -28.61
C GLU A 81 16.55 -21.08 -28.96
N SER A 82 15.71 -21.42 -27.97
CA SER A 82 14.27 -21.51 -28.16
C SER A 82 13.64 -20.11 -28.19
N ILE A 83 12.94 -19.79 -29.28
CA ILE A 83 12.17 -18.52 -29.35
C ILE A 83 11.06 -18.52 -28.30
N ARG A 84 10.43 -19.68 -28.03
CA ARG A 84 9.40 -19.77 -26.99
C ARG A 84 9.96 -19.43 -25.62
N GLU A 85 11.15 -19.92 -25.30
CA GLU A 85 11.79 -19.65 -24.01
C GLU A 85 12.10 -18.17 -23.82
N LEU A 86 12.49 -17.44 -24.87
CA LEU A 86 12.66 -15.99 -24.81
C LEU A 86 11.34 -15.23 -24.61
N ILE A 87 10.25 -15.69 -25.25
CA ILE A 87 8.92 -15.08 -25.07
C ILE A 87 8.43 -15.35 -23.65
N ASP A 88 8.48 -16.61 -23.20
CA ASP A 88 8.04 -17.02 -21.87
C ASP A 88 8.84 -16.27 -20.78
N ASP A 89 10.14 -16.04 -20.98
CA ASP A 89 10.97 -15.28 -20.05
C ASP A 89 10.63 -13.78 -20.04
N ALA A 90 10.41 -13.17 -21.21
CA ALA A 90 10.02 -11.77 -21.29
C ALA A 90 8.62 -11.52 -20.69
N GLU A 91 7.67 -12.43 -20.88
CA GLU A 91 6.37 -12.38 -20.20
C GLU A 91 6.53 -12.54 -18.68
N ALA A 92 7.41 -13.45 -18.23
CA ALA A 92 7.70 -13.57 -16.81
C ALA A 92 8.36 -12.31 -16.22
N ILE A 93 9.21 -11.61 -16.98
CA ILE A 93 9.77 -10.32 -16.56
C ILE A 93 8.68 -9.26 -16.40
N GLN A 94 7.72 -9.19 -17.31
CA GLN A 94 6.54 -8.33 -17.15
C GLN A 94 5.79 -8.65 -15.85
N ASP A 95 5.52 -9.94 -15.59
CA ASP A 95 4.85 -10.37 -14.36
C ASP A 95 5.65 -9.97 -13.11
N MET A 96 6.98 -10.13 -13.11
CA MET A 96 7.84 -9.71 -11.99
C MET A 96 7.78 -8.20 -11.72
N LEU A 97 7.70 -7.39 -12.78
CA LEU A 97 7.56 -5.94 -12.68
C LEU A 97 6.19 -5.55 -12.12
N ASP A 98 5.13 -6.18 -12.62
CA ASP A 98 3.76 -5.92 -12.17
C ASP A 98 3.52 -6.33 -10.72
N GLU A 99 4.07 -7.47 -10.29
CA GLU A 99 4.05 -7.92 -8.91
C GLU A 99 4.75 -6.93 -7.97
N LEU A 100 5.94 -6.46 -8.34
CA LEU A 100 6.68 -5.47 -7.56
C LEU A 100 5.91 -4.15 -7.45
N ALA A 101 5.42 -3.62 -8.58
CA ALA A 101 4.66 -2.38 -8.62
C ALA A 101 3.40 -2.48 -7.75
N TYR A 102 2.65 -3.59 -7.84
CA TYR A 102 1.47 -3.81 -7.01
C TYR A 102 1.81 -3.88 -5.51
N ALA A 103 2.91 -4.54 -5.13
CA ALA A 103 3.33 -4.62 -3.75
C ALA A 103 3.66 -3.23 -3.17
N LEU A 104 4.35 -2.38 -3.94
CA LEU A 104 4.70 -1.02 -3.55
C LEU A 104 3.46 -0.12 -3.42
N GLU A 105 2.55 -0.14 -4.40
CA GLU A 105 1.31 0.64 -4.38
C GLU A 105 0.42 0.25 -3.19
N LYS A 106 0.33 -1.05 -2.89
CA LYS A 106 -0.45 -1.54 -1.75
C LYS A 106 0.08 -1.00 -0.42
N ASP A 107 1.39 -0.93 -0.24
CA ASP A 107 1.98 -0.31 0.97
C ASP A 107 1.67 1.19 1.05
N GLU A 108 1.79 1.91 -0.06
CA GLU A 108 1.53 3.35 -0.09
C GLU A 108 0.07 3.67 0.27
N ASN A 109 -0.88 2.95 -0.34
CA ASN A 109 -2.29 3.07 -0.01
C ASN A 109 -2.57 2.75 1.47
N ASN A 110 -1.91 1.74 2.05
CA ASN A 110 -2.06 1.43 3.47
C ASN A 110 -1.52 2.54 4.38
N LYS A 111 -0.43 3.19 3.99
CA LYS A 111 0.15 4.32 4.72
C LYS A 111 -0.80 5.52 4.67
N GLU A 112 -1.33 5.88 3.51
CA GLU A 112 -2.31 6.96 3.35
C GLU A 112 -3.54 6.72 4.22
N ASN A 113 -4.12 5.51 4.15
CA ASN A 113 -5.24 5.10 5.00
C ASN A 113 -4.90 5.23 6.50
N LEU A 114 -3.68 4.88 6.92
CA LEU A 114 -3.26 5.01 8.32
C LEU A 114 -3.14 6.48 8.74
N GLU A 115 -2.65 7.36 7.88
CA GLU A 115 -2.56 8.79 8.16
C GLU A 115 -3.96 9.43 8.24
N GLU A 116 -4.89 9.06 7.36
CA GLU A 116 -6.29 9.48 7.47
C GLU A 116 -6.92 9.02 8.79
N LEU A 117 -6.70 7.77 9.20
CA LEU A 117 -7.18 7.25 10.49
C LEU A 117 -6.61 8.01 11.69
N LYS A 118 -5.36 8.50 11.62
CA LYS A 118 -4.80 9.34 12.69
C LYS A 118 -5.53 10.67 12.82
N GLN A 119 -5.97 11.28 11.72
CA GLN A 119 -6.74 12.53 11.75
C GLN A 119 -8.07 12.36 12.52
N TYR A 120 -8.73 11.21 12.39
CA TYR A 120 -9.94 10.91 13.17
C TYR A 120 -9.66 10.75 14.67
N LYS A 121 -8.49 10.26 15.06
CA LYS A 121 -8.07 10.16 16.47
C LYS A 121 -7.69 11.52 17.07
N GLU A 122 -7.19 12.44 16.25
CA GLU A 122 -6.74 13.78 16.67
C GLU A 122 -7.86 14.83 16.71
N ASN A 123 -9.04 14.54 16.12
CA ASN A 123 -10.26 15.36 16.22
C ASN A 123 -10.90 15.29 17.62
N TYR A 124 -10.14 15.66 18.64
CA TYR A 124 -10.50 15.78 20.06
C TYR A 124 -11.42 16.98 20.35
N TYR A 125 -12.29 17.36 19.42
CA TYR A 125 -13.11 18.58 19.51
C TYR A 125 -14.62 18.34 19.50
N TYR A 126 -15.04 17.16 19.96
CA TYR A 126 -16.37 16.98 20.52
C TYR A 126 -16.21 16.46 21.93
N SER A 127 -16.62 17.27 22.91
CA SER A 127 -16.75 16.79 24.28
C SER A 127 -17.81 15.68 24.31
N VAL A 128 -17.75 14.80 25.32
CA VAL A 128 -18.78 13.76 25.51
C VAL A 128 -20.18 14.37 25.55
N GLU A 129 -20.29 15.60 26.08
CA GLU A 129 -21.49 16.44 26.03
C GLU A 129 -22.01 16.69 24.61
N ASP A 130 -21.15 17.12 23.68
CA ASP A 130 -21.53 17.47 22.32
C ASP A 130 -22.04 16.23 21.55
N ILE A 131 -21.43 15.07 21.80
CA ILE A 131 -21.83 13.79 21.19
C ILE A 131 -23.16 13.32 21.77
N ALA A 132 -23.36 13.42 23.08
CA ALA A 132 -24.61 13.03 23.73
C ALA A 132 -25.79 13.87 23.23
N GLU A 133 -25.60 15.18 23.03
CA GLU A 133 -26.62 16.07 22.47
C GLU A 133 -26.99 15.70 21.03
N GLN A 134 -26.01 15.48 20.16
CA GLN A 134 -26.25 15.07 18.77
C GLN A 134 -26.98 13.72 18.66
N LEU A 135 -26.66 12.75 19.52
CA LEU A 135 -27.33 11.46 19.54
C LEU A 135 -28.81 11.58 19.94
N ILE A 136 -29.12 12.45 20.90
CA ILE A 136 -30.51 12.75 21.28
C ILE A 136 -31.25 13.36 20.10
N ASP A 137 -30.66 14.36 19.44
CA ASP A 137 -31.26 15.04 18.28
C ASP A 137 -31.53 14.06 17.12
N LEU A 138 -30.56 13.19 16.79
CA LEU A 138 -30.72 12.18 15.73
C LEU A 138 -31.77 11.12 16.07
N SER A 139 -31.93 10.79 17.35
CA SER A 139 -32.94 9.82 17.81
C SER A 139 -34.36 10.39 17.85
N ASN A 140 -34.53 11.69 17.63
CA ASN A 140 -35.76 12.44 17.86
C ASN A 140 -36.32 12.28 19.29
N LEU A 141 -35.48 11.92 20.26
CA LEU A 141 -35.86 11.84 21.66
C LEU A 141 -35.83 13.24 22.27
N GLY A 142 -36.67 13.46 23.29
CA GLY A 142 -36.60 14.71 24.05
C GLY A 142 -35.29 14.82 24.82
N ILE A 143 -34.71 16.02 24.84
CA ILE A 143 -33.54 16.37 25.65
C ILE A 143 -33.93 16.39 27.15
N SER A 144 -33.96 15.20 27.76
CA SER A 144 -34.07 15.03 29.21
C SER A 144 -32.68 15.01 29.84
N GLU A 145 -32.51 15.68 30.98
CA GLU A 145 -31.26 15.67 31.75
C GLU A 145 -30.85 14.26 32.20
N ASP A 146 -31.82 13.41 32.52
CA ASP A 146 -31.56 12.01 32.88
C ASP A 146 -31.01 11.22 31.68
N LEU A 147 -31.57 11.44 30.49
CA LEU A 147 -31.13 10.80 29.25
C LEU A 147 -29.73 11.27 28.83
N LYS A 148 -29.46 12.57 28.94
CA LYS A 148 -28.12 13.14 28.74
C LYS A 148 -27.10 12.49 29.67
N LYS A 149 -27.44 12.35 30.95
CA LYS A 149 -26.55 11.76 31.95
C LYS A 149 -26.28 10.28 31.69
N GLU A 150 -27.30 9.51 31.31
CA GLU A 150 -27.14 8.10 30.94
C GLU A 150 -26.28 7.92 29.69
N LEU A 151 -26.51 8.73 28.64
CA LEU A 151 -25.72 8.70 27.42
C LEU A 151 -24.26 9.10 27.67
N ARG A 152 -24.04 10.17 28.45
CA ARG A 152 -22.70 10.60 28.86
C ARG A 152 -21.96 9.49 29.60
N ALA A 153 -22.60 8.86 30.59
CA ALA A 153 -22.00 7.76 31.35
C ALA A 153 -21.67 6.55 30.45
N GLY A 154 -22.54 6.24 29.49
CA GLY A 154 -22.28 5.18 28.49
C GLY A 154 -21.11 5.52 27.58
N LEU A 155 -21.01 6.75 27.09
CA LEU A 155 -19.91 7.23 26.26
C LEU A 155 -18.58 7.27 27.02
N GLU A 156 -18.57 7.74 28.27
CA GLU A 156 -17.42 7.70 29.16
C GLU A 156 -16.93 6.25 29.36
N HIS A 157 -17.84 5.32 29.61
CA HIS A 157 -17.52 3.90 29.74
C HIS A 157 -16.92 3.30 28.45
N LEU A 158 -17.51 3.61 27.29
CA LEU A 158 -16.97 3.17 25.99
C LEU A 158 -15.57 3.74 25.76
N ASN A 159 -15.34 5.01 26.12
CA ASN A 159 -14.04 5.66 26.00
C ASN A 159 -12.99 5.00 26.92
N GLU A 160 -13.33 4.73 28.18
CA GLU A 160 -12.48 3.99 29.12
C GLU A 160 -12.19 2.56 28.62
N MET A 161 -13.18 1.90 28.02
CA MET A 161 -12.98 0.60 27.40
C MET A 161 -12.06 0.69 26.19
N ALA A 162 -12.18 1.71 25.34
CA ALA A 162 -11.34 1.92 24.16
C ALA A 162 -9.88 2.24 24.51
N ALA A 163 -9.65 2.88 25.66
CA ALA A 163 -8.31 3.15 26.17
C ALA A 163 -7.54 1.89 26.63
N LYS A 164 -8.24 0.76 26.83
CA LYS A 164 -7.59 -0.51 27.21
C LYS A 164 -6.94 -1.19 26.00
N GLU A 165 -5.68 -1.58 26.14
CA GLU A 165 -4.86 -2.12 25.06
C GLU A 165 -5.48 -3.34 24.34
N TYR A 166 -6.21 -4.18 25.06
CA TYR A 166 -6.90 -5.37 24.53
C TYR A 166 -8.19 -5.07 23.75
N ASN A 167 -8.73 -3.86 23.83
CA ASN A 167 -10.03 -3.53 23.22
C ASN A 167 -9.90 -2.72 21.92
N LYS A 168 -8.69 -2.30 21.54
CA LYS A 168 -8.44 -1.51 20.32
C LYS A 168 -9.02 -2.16 19.06
N ASP A 169 -8.97 -3.48 18.96
CA ASP A 169 -9.55 -4.24 17.85
C ASP A 169 -11.09 -4.30 17.90
N CYS A 170 -11.68 -4.42 19.09
CA CYS A 170 -13.13 -4.45 19.25
C CYS A 170 -13.79 -3.15 18.77
N PHE A 171 -13.20 -1.99 19.07
CA PHE A 171 -13.75 -0.70 18.63
C PHE A 171 -13.61 -0.48 17.13
N ARG A 172 -12.52 -0.98 16.51
CA ARG A 172 -12.36 -1.01 15.05
C ARG A 172 -13.45 -1.87 14.39
N VAL A 173 -13.72 -3.06 14.94
CA VAL A 173 -14.80 -3.93 14.46
C VAL A 173 -16.16 -3.24 14.63
N LEU A 174 -16.40 -2.60 15.78
CA LEU A 174 -17.66 -1.90 16.05
C LEU A 174 -17.90 -0.72 15.09
N TYR A 175 -16.84 0.05 14.81
CA TYR A 175 -16.87 1.16 13.86
C TYR A 175 -17.19 0.68 12.44
N ASN A 176 -16.51 -0.37 11.96
CA ASN A 176 -16.80 -0.96 10.66
C ASN A 176 -18.23 -1.49 10.56
N VAL A 177 -18.73 -2.13 11.62
CA VAL A 177 -20.13 -2.59 11.69
C VAL A 177 -21.12 -1.41 11.65
N LEU A 178 -20.82 -0.30 12.32
CA LEU A 178 -21.63 0.92 12.28
C LEU A 178 -21.66 1.54 10.88
N LEU A 179 -20.53 1.59 10.17
CA LEU A 179 -20.49 2.08 8.78
C LEU A 179 -21.39 1.26 7.85
N VAL A 180 -21.32 -0.08 7.95
CA VAL A 180 -22.17 -1.00 7.20
C VAL A 180 -23.66 -0.79 7.53
N ILE A 181 -24.00 -0.71 8.83
CA ILE A 181 -25.40 -0.56 9.28
C ILE A 181 -26.01 0.79 8.90
N THR A 182 -25.20 1.85 8.92
CA THR A 182 -25.65 3.22 8.61
C THR A 182 -25.69 3.50 7.11
N GLY A 183 -25.23 2.57 6.27
CA GLY A 183 -25.12 2.78 4.82
C GLY A 183 -24.09 3.86 4.45
N MET A 184 -23.17 4.16 5.36
CA MET A 184 -22.08 5.10 5.17
C MET A 184 -20.78 4.35 4.81
N GLU A 185 -20.89 3.31 3.98
CA GLU A 185 -19.72 2.67 3.41
C GLU A 185 -19.06 3.68 2.46
N VAL A 186 -17.83 4.08 2.76
CA VAL A 186 -16.98 4.76 1.78
C VAL A 186 -16.44 3.66 0.88
N LEU A 187 -16.95 3.64 -0.36
CA LEU A 187 -16.46 2.77 -1.45
C LEU A 187 -14.99 3.05 -1.77
#